data_AF-A0A419EI68-F1
#
_entry.id   AF-A0A419EI68-F1
#
_cell.length_a   1.000
_cell.length_b   1.000
_cell.length_c   1.000
_cell.angle_alpha   90.00
_cell.angle_beta   90.00
_cell.angle_gamma   90.00
#
_symmetry.space_group_name_H-M   'P 1'
#
loop_
_entity.id
_entity.type
_entity.pdbx_description
1 polymer ?
#
loop_
_entity_poly.entity_id
_entity_poly.type
_entity_poly.pdbx_seq_one_letter_code
_entity_poly.pdbx_strand_id
1 'polypeptide(L)'
;MNDTEWLENYLEKVARSSEEGRRAVEFVRANRIRVGLRRARKSVGAFWTFGRKFYLNSRHYTKESALGDNPRAVTLFVHEVRHLQQGALTALSVYGELDAWQYEFRLFKKMTGKRLHPVLEEMLALPFNLERGNLRHARKLMNKFAGKRYLVWLLPLYPLPMEVKYWLTRKAPSN
;
A
#
# COMPACT_ATOMS: atom_id res chain seq x y z
N MET A 1 2.61 25.89 11.00
CA MET A 1 2.25 25.29 9.70
C MET A 1 0.79 24.90 9.72
N ASN A 2 -0.04 25.48 8.86
CA ASN A 2 -1.45 25.10 8.75
C ASN A 2 -1.62 23.78 7.96
N ASP A 3 -2.83 23.24 7.88
CA ASP A 3 -3.10 21.95 7.21
C ASP A 3 -2.75 21.96 5.71
N THR A 4 -3.08 23.06 5.02
CA THR A 4 -2.84 23.21 3.57
C THR A 4 -1.36 23.33 3.27
N GLU A 5 -0.65 24.17 4.00
CA GLU A 5 0.80 24.35 3.90
C GLU A 5 1.55 23.05 4.18
N TRP A 6 1.12 22.31 5.21
CA TRP A 6 1.67 20.99 5.50
C TRP A 6 1.46 20.01 4.34
N LEU A 7 0.25 19.97 3.79
CA LEU A 7 -0.08 19.05 2.72
C LEU A 7 0.76 19.34 1.48
N GLU A 8 0.88 20.60 1.05
CA GLU A 8 1.67 20.94 -0.13
C GLU A 8 3.15 20.61 0.06
N ASN A 9 3.73 20.92 1.22
CA ASN A 9 5.11 20.55 1.54
C ASN A 9 5.31 19.03 1.53
N TYR A 10 4.33 18.27 2.02
CA TYR A 10 4.40 16.82 2.03
C TYR A 10 4.29 16.23 0.61
N LEU A 11 3.38 16.76 -0.22
CA LEU A 11 3.26 16.36 -1.63
C LEU A 11 4.53 16.70 -2.41
N GLU A 12 5.11 17.88 -2.20
CA GLU A 12 6.37 18.28 -2.84
C GLU A 12 7.53 17.35 -2.44
N LYS A 13 7.64 17.02 -1.15
CA LYS A 13 8.62 16.05 -0.65
C LYS A 13 8.44 14.69 -1.32
N VAL A 14 7.21 14.17 -1.36
CA VAL A 14 6.93 12.87 -2.00
C VAL A 14 7.27 12.92 -3.49
N ALA A 15 6.90 13.99 -4.19
CA ALA A 15 7.19 14.14 -5.62
C ALA A 15 8.69 14.20 -5.93
N ARG A 16 9.49 14.85 -5.08
CA ARG A 16 10.95 14.93 -5.23
C ARG A 16 11.69 13.66 -4.82
N SER A 17 11.06 12.79 -4.04
CA SER A 17 11.72 11.61 -3.48
C SER A 17 12.05 10.54 -4.53
N SER A 18 11.21 10.40 -5.56
CA SER A 18 11.36 9.40 -6.61
C SER A 18 10.37 9.61 -7.76
N GLU A 19 10.58 8.93 -8.88
CA GLU A 19 9.64 8.87 -9.99
C GLU A 19 8.29 8.25 -9.58
N GLU A 20 8.33 7.22 -8.74
CA GLU A 20 7.15 6.58 -8.17
C GLU A 20 6.34 7.57 -7.29
N GLY A 21 7.04 8.37 -6.48
CA GLY A 21 6.45 9.43 -5.66
C GLY A 21 5.84 10.54 -6.52
N ARG A 22 6.54 11.00 -7.56
CA ARG A 22 6.04 12.00 -8.51
C ARG A 22 4.72 11.57 -9.15
N ARG A 23 4.68 10.36 -9.73
CA ARG A 23 3.46 9.81 -10.34
C ARG A 23 2.31 9.66 -9.34
N ALA A 24 2.62 9.27 -8.10
CA ALA A 24 1.61 9.17 -7.06
C ALA A 24 1.00 10.53 -6.71
N VAL A 25 1.82 11.58 -6.61
CA VAL A 25 1.37 12.96 -6.35
C VAL A 25 0.55 13.52 -7.52
N GLU A 26 0.97 13.26 -8.75
CA GLU A 26 0.21 13.62 -9.95
C GLU A 26 -1.18 12.98 -9.95
N PHE A 27 -1.27 11.69 -9.64
CA PHE A 27 -2.54 11.00 -9.49
C PHE A 27 -3.42 11.63 -8.40
N VAL A 28 -2.83 11.95 -7.25
CA VAL A 28 -3.52 12.60 -6.12
C VAL A 28 -4.10 13.95 -6.54
N ARG A 29 -3.31 14.79 -7.22
CA ARG A 29 -3.73 16.11 -7.70
C ARG A 29 -4.82 15.99 -8.77
N ALA A 30 -4.60 15.17 -9.79
CA ALA A 30 -5.55 14.97 -10.88
C ALA A 30 -6.92 14.47 -10.40
N ASN A 31 -6.93 13.59 -9.40
CA ASN A 31 -8.16 13.00 -8.87
C ASN A 31 -8.74 13.77 -7.67
N ARG A 32 -8.09 14.86 -7.22
CA ARG A 32 -8.46 15.63 -6.02
C ARG A 32 -8.60 14.74 -4.78
N ILE A 33 -7.62 13.85 -4.58
CA ILE A 33 -7.56 12.95 -3.43
C ILE A 33 -7.20 13.77 -2.18
N ARG A 34 -7.98 13.63 -1.10
CA ARG A 34 -7.68 14.26 0.19
C ARG A 34 -6.69 13.40 0.97
N VAL A 35 -5.62 14.03 1.45
CA VAL A 35 -4.58 13.37 2.25
C VAL A 35 -4.50 14.05 3.61
N GLY A 36 -4.27 13.28 4.67
CA GLY A 36 -4.11 13.83 6.00
C GLY A 36 -3.58 12.83 7.01
N LEU A 37 -3.70 13.18 8.29
CA LEU A 37 -3.42 12.27 9.40
C LEU A 37 -4.72 11.91 10.12
N ARG A 38 -4.87 10.63 10.48
CA ARG A 38 -6.02 10.17 11.28
C ARG A 38 -5.62 8.98 12.14
N ARG A 39 -6.16 8.91 13.36
CA ARG A 39 -5.85 7.82 14.29
C ARG A 39 -6.47 6.50 13.79
N ALA A 40 -5.65 5.46 13.70
CA ALA A 40 -6.07 4.08 13.44
C ALA A 40 -5.43 3.11 14.44
N ARG A 41 -5.70 1.80 14.33
CA ARG A 41 -5.09 0.76 15.20
C ARG A 41 -3.57 0.67 15.01
N LYS A 42 -2.84 0.17 16.02
CA LYS A 42 -1.35 0.12 16.00
C LYS A 42 -0.77 -0.66 14.82
N SER A 43 -1.46 -1.67 14.31
CA SER A 43 -1.01 -2.50 13.18
C SER A 43 -1.12 -1.82 11.81
N VAL A 44 -1.66 -0.60 11.73
CA VAL A 44 -1.91 0.11 10.46
C VAL A 44 -0.92 1.26 10.32
N GLY A 45 -0.20 1.35 9.20
CA GLY A 45 0.73 2.46 8.91
C GLY A 45 0.03 3.65 8.27
N ALA A 46 -0.77 3.39 7.25
CA ALA A 46 -1.66 4.32 6.57
C ALA A 46 -2.91 3.55 6.11
N PHE A 47 -3.94 4.25 5.66
CA PHE A 47 -5.14 3.61 5.12
C PHE A 47 -5.89 4.54 4.17
N TRP A 48 -6.24 4.00 3.01
CA TRP A 48 -7.22 4.55 2.09
C TRP A 48 -8.65 4.28 2.57
N THR A 49 -9.60 4.96 1.95
CA THR A 49 -11.04 4.76 2.17
C THR A 49 -11.73 4.61 0.83
N PHE A 50 -12.94 4.05 0.78
CA PHE A 50 -13.72 3.93 -0.47
C PHE A 50 -13.95 5.26 -1.22
N GLY A 51 -13.71 6.41 -0.56
CA GLY A 51 -13.71 7.72 -1.20
C GLY A 51 -12.34 8.13 -1.75
N ARG A 52 -12.27 9.32 -2.31
CA ARG A 52 -11.03 9.96 -2.77
C ARG A 52 -10.19 10.47 -1.60
N LYS A 53 -9.86 9.61 -0.62
CA LYS A 53 -9.14 9.99 0.60
C LYS A 53 -8.25 8.87 1.14
N PHE A 54 -7.10 9.23 1.67
CA PHE A 54 -6.29 8.35 2.52
C PHE A 54 -5.60 9.12 3.64
N TYR A 55 -5.16 8.40 4.66
CA TYR A 55 -4.58 8.99 5.86
C TYR A 55 -3.34 8.23 6.32
N LEU A 56 -2.30 8.95 6.71
CA LEU A 56 -1.24 8.38 7.56
C LEU A 56 -1.79 8.16 8.97
N ASN A 57 -1.38 7.07 9.62
CA ASN A 57 -1.83 6.80 10.98
C ASN A 57 -1.16 7.75 11.98
N SER A 58 -1.96 8.61 12.61
CA SER A 58 -1.46 9.59 13.57
C SER A 58 -0.90 8.99 14.88
N ARG A 59 -0.97 7.67 15.07
CA ARG A 59 -0.25 6.98 16.15
C ARG A 59 1.25 6.81 15.90
N HIS A 60 1.66 6.84 14.63
CA HIS A 60 3.03 6.60 14.19
C HIS A 60 3.67 7.83 13.53
N TYR A 61 2.82 8.70 12.99
CA TYR A 61 3.24 9.88 12.25
C TYR A 61 2.65 11.14 12.86
N THR A 62 3.47 12.19 12.93
CA THR A 62 3.02 13.57 13.11
C THR A 62 3.26 14.31 11.80
N LYS A 63 2.82 15.57 11.72
CA LYS A 63 3.10 16.41 10.56
C LYS A 63 4.60 16.58 10.35
N GLU A 64 5.32 16.79 11.44
CA GLU A 64 6.76 16.99 11.51
C GLU A 64 7.49 15.71 11.10
N SER A 65 7.08 14.54 11.64
CA SER A 65 7.76 13.29 11.29
C SER A 65 7.47 12.81 9.87
N ALA A 66 6.33 13.18 9.28
CA ALA A 66 6.03 12.92 7.87
C ALA A 66 6.85 13.82 6.92
N LEU A 67 7.14 15.06 7.33
CA LEU A 67 7.99 15.99 6.58
C LEU A 67 9.50 15.76 6.81
N GLY A 68 9.88 15.22 7.96
CA GLY A 68 11.26 14.85 8.30
C GLY A 68 11.81 13.72 7.43
N ASP A 69 13.05 13.29 7.69
CA ASP A 69 13.69 12.22 6.91
C ASP A 69 13.14 10.82 7.25
N ASN A 70 11.88 10.59 6.91
CA ASN A 70 11.16 9.35 7.15
C ASN A 70 10.74 8.70 5.83
N PRO A 71 11.57 7.81 5.27
CA PRO A 71 11.26 7.13 4.01
C PRO A 71 9.97 6.29 4.08
N ARG A 72 9.56 5.82 5.26
CA ARG A 72 8.30 5.08 5.43
C ARG A 72 7.08 5.95 5.17
N ALA A 73 7.11 7.23 5.54
CA ALA A 73 5.99 8.14 5.28
C ALA A 73 5.80 8.35 3.77
N VAL A 74 6.89 8.42 3.01
CA VAL A 74 6.85 8.51 1.55
C VAL A 74 6.34 7.20 0.93
N THR A 75 6.85 6.05 1.34
CA THR A 75 6.49 4.78 0.71
C THR A 75 5.05 4.39 1.03
N LEU A 76 4.56 4.69 2.24
CA LEU A 76 3.14 4.51 2.58
C LEU A 76 2.22 5.40 1.75
N PHE A 77 2.62 6.63 1.42
CA PHE A 77 1.85 7.47 0.49
C PHE A 77 1.63 6.74 -0.84
N VAL A 78 2.73 6.22 -1.40
CA VAL A 78 2.71 5.51 -2.68
C VAL A 78 1.88 4.22 -2.58
N HIS A 79 1.95 3.51 -1.45
CA HIS A 79 1.11 2.35 -1.16
C HIS A 79 -0.39 2.69 -1.21
N GLU A 80 -0.82 3.71 -0.47
CA GLU A 80 -2.25 4.09 -0.42
C GLU A 80 -2.74 4.59 -1.78
N VAL A 81 -1.90 5.33 -2.52
CA VAL A 81 -2.23 5.73 -3.89
C VAL A 81 -2.36 4.51 -4.80
N ARG A 82 -1.54 3.48 -4.61
CA ARG A 82 -1.65 2.24 -5.39
C ARG A 82 -3.01 1.56 -5.18
N HIS A 83 -3.50 1.50 -3.95
CA HIS A 83 -4.85 1.00 -3.68
C HIS A 83 -5.95 1.84 -4.35
N LEU A 84 -5.81 3.17 -4.35
CA LEU A 84 -6.77 4.05 -5.04
C LEU A 84 -6.75 3.85 -6.56
N GLN A 85 -5.58 3.59 -7.15
CA GLN A 85 -5.45 3.26 -8.59
C GLN A 85 -6.07 1.91 -8.94
N GLN A 86 -5.92 0.91 -8.07
CA GLN A 86 -6.50 -0.43 -8.24
C GLN A 86 -8.04 -0.43 -8.18
N GLY A 87 -8.61 0.48 -7.39
CA GLY A 87 -10.03 0.47 -7.04
C GLY A 87 -10.36 -0.56 -5.96
N ALA A 88 -11.45 -0.33 -5.24
CA ALA A 88 -11.76 -1.03 -4.00
C ALA A 88 -11.89 -2.57 -4.14
N LEU A 89 -12.43 -3.05 -5.27
CA LEU A 89 -12.65 -4.47 -5.50
C LEU A 89 -11.35 -5.27 -5.66
N THR A 90 -10.29 -4.59 -6.13
CA THR A 90 -8.95 -5.16 -6.28
C THR A 90 -8.15 -4.92 -5.02
N ALA A 91 -8.18 -3.70 -4.46
CA ALA A 91 -7.44 -3.34 -3.26
C ALA A 91 -7.83 -4.21 -2.04
N LEU A 92 -9.11 -4.58 -1.90
CA LEU A 92 -9.57 -5.50 -0.86
C LEU A 92 -9.37 -6.98 -1.22
N SER A 93 -8.15 -7.32 -1.65
CA SER A 93 -7.73 -8.69 -1.92
C SER A 93 -6.24 -8.87 -1.63
N VAL A 94 -5.79 -10.11 -1.42
CA VAL A 94 -4.36 -10.41 -1.27
C VAL A 94 -3.59 -10.02 -2.52
N TYR A 95 -4.18 -10.17 -3.71
CA TYR A 95 -3.58 -9.70 -4.96
C TYR A 95 -3.32 -8.18 -4.93
N GLY A 96 -4.31 -7.38 -4.53
CA GLY A 96 -4.17 -5.92 -4.43
C GLY A 96 -3.15 -5.49 -3.38
N GLU A 97 -3.17 -6.14 -2.22
CA GLU A 97 -2.17 -5.96 -1.16
C GLU A 97 -0.76 -6.33 -1.64
N LEU A 98 -0.60 -7.43 -2.39
CA LEU A 98 0.71 -7.87 -2.87
C LEU A 98 1.32 -6.85 -3.83
N ASP A 99 0.53 -6.33 -4.77
CA ASP A 99 0.96 -5.25 -5.66
C ASP A 99 1.40 -4.02 -4.86
N ALA A 100 0.58 -3.56 -3.91
CA ALA A 100 0.87 -2.38 -3.09
C ALA A 100 2.13 -2.57 -2.23
N TRP A 101 2.26 -3.72 -1.55
CA TRP A 101 3.43 -4.06 -0.75
C TRP A 101 4.69 -4.17 -1.61
N GLN A 102 4.62 -4.86 -2.75
CA GLN A 102 5.79 -4.99 -3.63
C GLN A 102 6.24 -3.62 -4.16
N TYR A 103 5.30 -2.77 -4.56
CA TYR A 103 5.59 -1.43 -5.04
C TYR A 103 6.21 -0.55 -3.93
N GLU A 104 5.60 -0.55 -2.75
CA GLU A 104 6.07 0.17 -1.57
C GLU A 104 7.49 -0.24 -1.15
N PHE A 105 7.72 -1.54 -0.95
CA PHE A 105 8.98 -2.01 -0.38
C PHE A 105 10.13 -2.01 -1.40
N ARG A 106 9.86 -2.13 -2.70
CA ARG A 106 10.87 -1.85 -3.74
C ARG A 106 11.30 -0.40 -3.69
N LEU A 107 10.37 0.55 -3.57
CA LEU A 107 10.70 1.96 -3.42
C LEU A 107 11.46 2.22 -2.12
N PHE A 108 11.02 1.64 -0.99
CA PHE A 108 11.70 1.79 0.29
C PHE A 108 13.17 1.31 0.22
N LYS A 109 13.39 0.16 -0.42
CA LYS A 109 14.74 -0.39 -0.65
C LYS A 109 15.57 0.53 -1.54
N LYS A 110 15.00 1.04 -2.63
CA LYS A 110 15.64 2.00 -3.55
C LYS A 110 16.05 3.30 -2.84
N MET A 111 15.17 3.86 -2.01
CA MET A 111 15.43 5.12 -1.29
C MET A 111 16.47 4.98 -0.19
N THR A 112 16.49 3.84 0.51
CA THR A 112 17.33 3.68 1.70
C THR A 112 18.63 2.92 1.46
N GLY A 113 18.73 2.17 0.35
CA GLY A 113 19.85 1.25 0.09
C GLY A 113 19.94 0.08 1.08
N LYS A 114 19.00 -0.04 2.03
CA LYS A 114 19.06 -1.03 3.10
C LYS A 114 18.52 -2.38 2.63
N ARG A 115 19.15 -3.45 3.10
CA ARG A 115 18.57 -4.80 3.01
C ARG A 115 17.28 -4.85 3.83
N LEU A 116 16.22 -5.42 3.27
CA LEU A 116 14.95 -5.55 3.96
C LEU A 116 14.95 -6.78 4.88
N HIS A 117 13.95 -6.85 5.75
CA HIS A 117 13.67 -8.05 6.52
C HIS A 117 13.52 -9.26 5.56
N PRO A 118 14.04 -10.46 5.87
CA PRO A 118 14.05 -11.59 4.95
C PRO A 118 12.66 -11.94 4.36
N VAL A 119 11.61 -11.82 5.17
CA VAL A 119 10.22 -12.04 4.74
C VAL A 119 9.78 -11.05 3.65
N LEU A 120 10.25 -9.80 3.71
CA LEU A 120 9.97 -8.81 2.68
C LEU A 120 10.78 -9.09 1.41
N GLU A 121 12.05 -9.47 1.53
CA GLU A 121 12.86 -9.86 0.37
C GLU A 121 12.23 -11.04 -0.38
N GLU A 122 11.77 -12.05 0.35
CA GLU A 122 11.04 -13.19 -0.21
C GLU A 122 9.73 -12.76 -0.90
N MET A 123 8.98 -11.86 -0.28
CA MET A 123 7.76 -11.31 -0.87
C MET A 123 8.04 -10.46 -2.12
N LEU A 124 9.17 -9.76 -2.19
CA LEU A 124 9.56 -9.00 -3.40
C LEU A 124 9.99 -9.92 -4.55
N ALA A 125 10.50 -11.11 -4.24
CA ALA A 125 10.89 -12.14 -5.21
C ALA A 125 9.70 -12.97 -5.72
N LEU A 126 8.56 -12.95 -5.03
CA LEU A 126 7.35 -13.62 -5.50
C LEU A 126 6.89 -13.06 -6.85
N PRO A 127 6.53 -13.92 -7.83
CA PRO A 127 5.88 -13.50 -9.04
C PRO A 127 4.56 -12.79 -8.74
N PHE A 128 4.34 -11.63 -9.35
CA PHE A 128 3.07 -10.93 -9.28
C PHE A 128 2.12 -11.47 -10.36
N ASN A 129 1.30 -12.46 -10.01
CA ASN A 129 0.35 -13.10 -10.90
C ASN A 129 -0.90 -13.62 -10.16
N LEU A 130 -1.89 -14.13 -10.89
CA LEU A 130 -3.11 -14.72 -10.33
C LEU A 130 -2.96 -16.20 -9.92
N GLU A 131 -1.73 -16.70 -9.81
CA GLU A 131 -1.52 -18.07 -9.36
C GLU A 131 -1.88 -18.18 -7.88
N ARG A 132 -2.85 -19.05 -7.56
CA ARG A 132 -3.38 -19.16 -6.18
C ARG A 132 -2.31 -19.58 -5.17
N GLY A 133 -1.32 -20.37 -5.61
CA GLY A 133 -0.16 -20.76 -4.80
C GLY A 133 0.63 -19.55 -4.34
N ASN A 134 1.04 -18.70 -5.28
CA ASN A 134 1.76 -17.45 -5.01
C ASN A 134 0.97 -16.51 -4.09
N LEU A 135 -0.34 -16.33 -4.33
CA LEU A 135 -1.17 -15.47 -3.48
C LEU A 135 -1.33 -16.03 -2.06
N ARG A 136 -1.46 -17.36 -1.90
CA ARG A 136 -1.45 -17.98 -0.57
C ARG A 136 -0.11 -17.78 0.13
N HIS A 137 0.99 -17.85 -0.60
CA HIS A 137 2.33 -17.60 -0.06
C HIS A 137 2.50 -16.15 0.38
N ALA A 138 2.12 -15.20 -0.49
CA ALA A 138 2.09 -13.77 -0.18
C ALA A 138 1.32 -13.47 1.11
N ARG A 139 0.11 -14.03 1.26
CA ARG A 139 -0.70 -13.89 2.48
C ARG A 139 0.02 -14.39 3.73
N LYS A 140 0.73 -15.52 3.64
CA LYS A 140 1.53 -16.05 4.77
C LYS A 140 2.67 -15.09 5.12
N LEU A 141 3.39 -14.56 4.13
CA LEU A 141 4.49 -13.63 4.33
C LEU A 141 4.00 -12.31 4.95
N MET A 142 2.92 -11.71 4.44
CA MET A 142 2.31 -10.51 5.02
C MET A 142 1.89 -10.72 6.47
N ASN A 143 1.26 -11.86 6.77
CA ASN A 143 0.86 -12.20 8.14
C ASN A 143 2.08 -12.45 9.05
N LYS A 144 3.17 -13.03 8.52
CA LYS A 144 4.43 -13.23 9.27
C LYS A 144 5.12 -11.90 9.58
N PHE A 145 5.07 -10.93 8.67
CA PHE A 145 5.70 -9.63 8.85
C PHE A 145 4.85 -8.64 9.68
N ALA A 146 3.59 -8.40 9.29
CA ALA A 146 2.72 -7.43 9.95
C ALA A 146 1.92 -8.01 11.13
N GLY A 147 1.94 -9.33 11.30
CA GLY A 147 1.22 -10.03 12.36
C GLY A 147 -0.27 -10.21 12.09
N LYS A 148 -0.92 -11.04 12.92
CA LYS A 148 -2.35 -11.39 12.79
C LYS A 148 -3.30 -10.19 12.82
N ARG A 149 -2.91 -9.11 13.48
CA ARG A 149 -3.70 -7.86 13.60
C ARG A 149 -3.72 -7.03 12.31
N TYR A 150 -2.97 -7.42 11.29
CA TYR A 150 -3.08 -6.85 9.95
C TYR A 150 -4.36 -7.31 9.22
N LEU A 151 -4.89 -8.48 9.58
CA LEU A 151 -6.12 -9.07 9.05
C LEU A 151 -6.12 -9.45 7.56
N VAL A 152 -4.95 -9.54 6.90
CA VAL A 152 -4.86 -10.04 5.51
C VAL A 152 -5.45 -11.44 5.31
N TRP A 153 -5.56 -12.25 6.38
CA TRP A 153 -6.18 -13.57 6.34
C TRP A 153 -7.68 -13.55 6.06
N LEU A 154 -8.36 -12.42 6.29
CA LEU A 154 -9.78 -12.20 5.97
C LEU A 154 -10.01 -11.82 4.51
N LEU A 155 -8.97 -11.38 3.80
CA LEU A 155 -9.11 -10.92 2.42
C LEU A 155 -9.27 -12.11 1.47
N PRO A 156 -10.10 -11.96 0.41
CA PRO A 156 -10.10 -12.90 -0.70
C PRO A 156 -8.71 -12.93 -1.36
N LEU A 157 -8.35 -14.04 -1.99
CA LEU A 157 -7.05 -14.13 -2.66
C LEU A 157 -7.06 -13.26 -3.92
N TYR A 158 -8.12 -13.39 -4.73
CA TYR A 158 -8.31 -12.61 -5.95
C TYR A 158 -9.10 -11.33 -5.70
N PRO A 159 -9.06 -10.38 -6.65
CA PRO A 159 -10.06 -9.32 -6.73
C PRO A 159 -11.48 -9.91 -6.64
N LEU A 160 -12.40 -9.20 -5.97
CA LEU A 160 -13.70 -9.77 -5.58
C LEU A 160 -14.48 -10.45 -6.73
N PRO A 161 -14.60 -9.87 -7.94
CA PRO A 161 -15.31 -10.52 -9.05
C PRO A 161 -14.68 -11.85 -9.47
N MET A 162 -13.35 -11.93 -9.43
CA MET A 162 -12.59 -13.13 -9.79
C MET A 162 -12.69 -14.20 -8.70
N GLU A 163 -12.70 -13.81 -7.43
CA GLU A 163 -12.91 -14.74 -6.33
C GLU A 163 -14.31 -15.37 -6.43
N VAL A 164 -15.36 -14.59 -6.68
CA VAL A 164 -16.72 -15.10 -6.90
C VAL A 164 -16.76 -16.08 -8.07
N LYS A 165 -16.20 -15.72 -9.23
CA LYS A 165 -16.12 -16.61 -10.40
C LYS A 165 -15.39 -17.91 -10.09
N TYR A 166 -14.30 -17.85 -9.33
CA TYR A 166 -13.55 -19.03 -8.91
C TYR A 166 -14.39 -19.97 -8.03
N TRP A 167 -15.16 -19.44 -7.07
CA TRP A 167 -16.01 -20.29 -6.23
C TRP A 167 -17.16 -20.94 -6.99
N LEU A 168 -17.72 -20.23 -7.99
CA LEU A 168 -18.78 -20.76 -8.85
C LEU A 168 -18.27 -21.81 -9.86
N THR A 169 -17.10 -21.58 -10.46
CA THR A 169 -16.62 -22.40 -11.60
C THR A 169 -15.50 -23.36 -11.22
N ARG A 170 -14.85 -23.16 -10.07
CA ARG A 170 -13.59 -23.80 -9.66
C ARG A 170 -12.42 -23.61 -10.62
N LYS A 171 -12.56 -22.73 -11.62
CA LYS A 171 -11.50 -22.41 -12.59
C LYS A 171 -10.70 -21.22 -12.08
N ALA A 172 -9.37 -21.37 -12.05
CA ALA A 172 -8.48 -20.27 -11.71
C ALA A 172 -8.62 -19.13 -12.76
N PRO A 173 -8.57 -17.85 -12.33
CA PRO A 173 -8.48 -16.73 -13.25
C PRO A 173 -7.22 -16.88 -14.12
N SER A 174 -7.37 -16.74 -15.43
CA SER A 174 -6.23 -16.56 -16.33
C SER A 174 -5.69 -15.14 -16.20
N ASN A 175 -4.37 -14.97 -16.28
CA ASN A 175 -3.73 -13.66 -16.46
C ASN A 175 -4.12 -13.06 -17.81
#